data_AF-A0A3M7QCK4-F1
#
_entry.id   AF-A0A3M7QCK4-F1
#
_cell.length_a   1.000
_cell.length_b   1.000
_cell.length_c   1.000
_cell.angle_alpha   90.00
_cell.angle_beta   90.00
_cell.angle_gamma   90.00
#
_symmetry.space_group_name_H-M   'P 1'
#
loop_
_entity.id
_entity.type
_entity.pdbx_description
1 polymer ?
#
loop_
_entity_poly.entity_id
_entity_poly.type
_entity_poly.pdbx_seq_one_letter_code
_entity_poly.pdbx_strand_id
1 'polypeptide(L)'
;MKLIEIIILSICLSKCICQINPIIAEWTKSTGSGYGGFNTNVYKIEYSSSYVWVSTNSIPSFSIGPWANNPNNAKGMDYTFQFPLNPTYNIGTPTKVPLGHIGLWINGVSVFNADDGMTYNNLGVWKRNAYIWEGVSFDSCKGHPNGKSEYHMHISSGCLYNTSASHHSPLIGFAFDGFPIYGPYGYSSANDSSSSIKRIETSYKLRSITDRTSLPDGTVLDSTYYGPSIASYNLSSFIEDYEYQTGYGDLDEYNGRYCKTPEYPDGIYAYFIATDSSLTPIYPFVVGPYYRGNILPGNTGPNSGKLSAAKATVYFEN
;
A
#
# COMPACT_ATOMS: atom_id res chain seq x y z
N MET A 1 -30.08 -67.64 -8.11
CA MET A 1 -30.46 -66.30 -7.66
C MET A 1 -29.24 -65.66 -7.01
N LYS A 2 -28.49 -64.80 -7.73
CA LYS A 2 -27.37 -64.04 -7.18
C LYS A 2 -27.71 -62.56 -7.37
N LEU A 3 -27.86 -61.84 -6.26
CA LEU A 3 -28.09 -60.40 -6.24
C LEU A 3 -26.84 -59.69 -6.77
N ILE A 4 -27.07 -58.70 -7.65
CA ILE A 4 -26.06 -57.73 -8.07
C ILE A 4 -26.31 -56.48 -7.22
N GLU A 5 -25.36 -56.14 -6.36
CA GLU A 5 -25.36 -54.85 -5.65
C GLU A 5 -24.91 -53.75 -6.60
N ILE A 6 -25.78 -52.75 -6.80
CA ILE A 6 -25.48 -51.54 -7.56
C ILE A 6 -24.94 -50.51 -6.57
N ILE A 7 -23.63 -50.25 -6.63
CA ILE A 7 -23.00 -49.15 -5.89
C ILE A 7 -23.31 -47.84 -6.64
N ILE A 8 -24.13 -46.98 -6.05
CA ILE A 8 -24.41 -45.63 -6.56
C ILE A 8 -23.29 -44.71 -6.07
N LEU A 9 -22.37 -44.35 -6.97
CA LEU A 9 -21.34 -43.35 -6.74
C LEU A 9 -21.96 -41.95 -6.83
N SER A 10 -22.20 -41.31 -5.68
CA SER A 10 -22.68 -39.92 -5.64
C SER A 10 -21.53 -38.97 -5.91
N ILE A 11 -21.44 -38.47 -7.15
CA ILE A 11 -20.49 -37.42 -7.54
C ILE A 11 -21.00 -36.10 -6.98
N CYS A 12 -20.38 -35.63 -5.89
CA CYS A 12 -20.63 -34.30 -5.35
C CYS A 12 -19.94 -33.27 -6.27
N LEU A 13 -20.68 -32.68 -7.21
CA LEU A 13 -20.19 -31.54 -7.97
C LEU A 13 -20.16 -30.30 -7.06
N SER A 14 -19.00 -30.06 -6.43
CA SER A 14 -18.70 -28.74 -5.86
C SER A 14 -18.67 -27.73 -7.01
N LYS A 15 -19.70 -26.88 -7.11
CA LYS A 15 -19.66 -25.71 -7.98
C LYS A 15 -18.59 -24.77 -7.44
N CYS A 16 -17.35 -24.87 -7.93
CA CYS A 16 -16.39 -23.77 -7.83
C CYS A 16 -16.96 -22.62 -8.66
N ILE A 17 -17.58 -21.65 -7.99
CA ILE A 17 -17.79 -20.34 -8.58
C ILE A 17 -16.38 -19.76 -8.72
N CYS A 18 -15.89 -19.65 -9.94
CA CYS A 18 -14.63 -18.96 -10.21
C CYS A 18 -14.81 -17.50 -9.78
N GLN A 19 -14.24 -17.13 -8.64
CA GLN A 19 -14.23 -15.75 -8.17
C GLN A 19 -13.47 -14.91 -9.21
N ILE A 20 -14.05 -13.76 -9.60
CA ILE A 20 -13.30 -12.77 -10.40
C ILE A 20 -12.11 -12.33 -9.56
N ASN A 21 -10.91 -12.31 -10.16
CA ASN A 21 -9.68 -11.92 -9.46
C ASN A 21 -9.90 -10.60 -8.68
N PRO A 22 -9.62 -10.55 -7.36
CA PRO A 22 -9.91 -9.37 -6.54
C PRO A 22 -9.36 -8.06 -7.12
N ILE A 23 -8.22 -8.07 -7.80
CA ILE A 23 -7.64 -6.86 -8.41
C ILE A 23 -8.43 -6.33 -9.61
N ILE A 24 -9.41 -7.09 -10.13
CA ILE A 24 -10.39 -6.59 -11.12
C ILE A 24 -11.61 -5.98 -10.39
N ALA A 25 -12.03 -6.56 -9.26
CA ALA A 25 -13.35 -6.33 -8.69
C ALA A 25 -13.38 -5.39 -7.46
N GLU A 26 -12.33 -5.37 -6.64
CA GLU A 26 -12.31 -4.75 -5.30
C GLU A 26 -11.99 -3.25 -5.31
N TRP A 27 -12.36 -2.54 -6.37
CA TRP A 27 -12.18 -1.09 -6.47
C TRP A 27 -13.46 -0.34 -6.08
N THR A 28 -13.33 0.75 -5.33
CA THR A 28 -14.42 1.69 -5.11
C THR A 28 -14.68 2.43 -6.42
N LYS A 29 -15.86 2.20 -7.00
CA LYS A 29 -16.28 2.78 -8.27
C LYS A 29 -16.70 4.24 -8.10
N SER A 30 -16.47 5.05 -9.13
CA SER A 30 -16.93 6.43 -9.21
C SER A 30 -18.45 6.49 -9.06
N THR A 31 -18.94 7.36 -8.17
CA THR A 31 -20.39 7.62 -8.00
C THR A 31 -20.79 9.03 -8.46
N GLY A 32 -19.84 9.78 -9.05
CA GLY A 32 -20.04 11.16 -9.50
C GLY A 32 -18.81 12.03 -9.27
N SER A 33 -19.04 13.34 -9.17
CA SER A 33 -17.99 14.35 -8.98
C SER A 33 -17.69 14.64 -7.51
N GLY A 34 -16.42 14.94 -7.22
CA GLY A 34 -15.91 15.25 -5.89
C GLY A 34 -15.31 16.64 -5.83
N TYR A 35 -14.20 16.79 -5.11
CA TYR A 35 -13.49 18.06 -5.00
C TYR A 35 -13.19 18.66 -6.38
N GLY A 36 -13.47 19.96 -6.55
CA GLY A 36 -13.25 20.67 -7.81
C GLY A 36 -14.11 20.20 -9.00
N GLY A 37 -15.12 19.35 -8.78
CA GLY A 37 -16.00 18.82 -9.83
C GLY A 37 -15.44 17.63 -10.63
N PHE A 38 -14.26 17.12 -10.26
CA PHE A 38 -13.63 15.98 -10.93
C PHE A 38 -14.28 14.64 -10.56
N ASN A 39 -14.31 13.67 -11.49
CA ASN A 39 -14.81 12.32 -11.22
C ASN A 39 -14.05 11.71 -10.02
N THR A 40 -14.82 11.13 -9.10
CA THR A 40 -14.31 10.51 -7.88
C THR A 40 -13.88 9.07 -8.10
N ASN A 41 -13.10 8.56 -7.16
CA ASN A 41 -12.66 7.20 -7.03
C ASN A 41 -12.03 6.62 -8.33
N VAL A 42 -12.24 5.34 -8.62
CA VAL A 42 -11.89 4.70 -9.90
C VAL A 42 -13.06 4.85 -10.87
N TYR A 43 -12.84 5.45 -12.04
CA TYR A 43 -13.90 5.64 -13.05
C TYR A 43 -13.82 4.65 -14.21
N LYS A 44 -12.71 3.93 -14.39
CA LYS A 44 -12.63 2.85 -15.39
C LYS A 44 -11.72 1.73 -14.93
N ILE A 45 -12.14 0.50 -15.20
CA ILE A 45 -11.37 -0.73 -14.98
C ILE A 45 -11.41 -1.56 -16.26
N GLU A 46 -10.24 -1.85 -16.78
CA GLU A 46 -10.06 -2.70 -17.96
C GLU A 46 -9.13 -3.86 -17.60
N TYR A 47 -9.31 -5.03 -18.20
CA TYR A 47 -8.45 -6.18 -17.93
C TYR A 47 -8.19 -7.05 -19.16
N SER A 48 -7.10 -7.80 -19.12
CA SER A 48 -6.70 -8.79 -20.12
C SER A 48 -6.50 -10.15 -19.43
N SER A 49 -5.89 -11.12 -20.10
CA SER A 49 -5.46 -12.36 -19.45
C SER A 49 -4.33 -12.15 -18.43
N SER A 50 -3.60 -11.04 -18.51
CA SER A 50 -2.35 -10.85 -17.75
C SER A 50 -2.34 -9.62 -16.85
N TYR A 51 -3.14 -8.60 -17.18
CA TYR A 51 -3.08 -7.29 -16.53
C TYR A 51 -4.45 -6.68 -16.30
N VAL A 52 -4.52 -5.79 -15.30
CA VAL A 52 -5.63 -4.86 -15.05
C VAL A 52 -5.12 -3.44 -15.23
N TRP A 53 -5.92 -2.57 -15.84
CA TRP A 53 -5.71 -1.14 -15.92
C TRP A 53 -6.79 -0.43 -15.10
N VAL A 54 -6.35 0.53 -14.29
CA VAL A 54 -7.20 1.25 -13.34
C VAL A 54 -7.07 2.73 -13.64
N SER A 55 -8.17 3.35 -14.11
CA SER A 55 -8.22 4.78 -14.39
C SER A 55 -8.88 5.56 -13.26
N THR A 56 -8.23 6.64 -12.82
CA THR A 56 -8.61 7.44 -11.66
C THR A 56 -8.07 8.87 -11.75
N ASN A 57 -8.73 9.80 -11.07
CA ASN A 57 -8.26 11.17 -10.93
C ASN A 57 -7.40 11.40 -9.69
N SER A 58 -7.21 10.36 -8.85
CA SER A 58 -6.70 10.50 -7.48
C SER A 58 -7.55 11.46 -6.62
N ILE A 59 -8.86 11.51 -6.89
CA ILE A 59 -9.84 12.30 -6.12
C ILE A 59 -10.81 11.31 -5.47
N PRO A 60 -10.87 11.21 -4.14
CA PRO A 60 -11.80 10.33 -3.46
C PRO A 60 -13.22 10.93 -3.42
N SER A 61 -14.20 10.08 -3.12
CA SER A 61 -15.60 10.49 -2.90
C SER A 61 -15.86 11.11 -1.52
N PHE A 62 -14.99 10.89 -0.54
CA PHE A 62 -15.05 11.61 0.73
C PHE A 62 -14.54 13.05 0.57
N SER A 63 -14.94 13.92 1.51
CA SER A 63 -14.49 15.32 1.51
C SER A 63 -12.99 15.42 1.82
N ILE A 64 -12.26 16.16 0.98
CA ILE A 64 -10.83 16.46 1.14
C ILE A 64 -10.62 17.95 1.36
N GLY A 65 -9.49 18.29 1.98
CA GLY A 65 -9.20 19.64 2.43
C GLY A 65 -10.13 20.13 3.55
N PRO A 66 -9.98 21.37 4.01
CA PRO A 66 -8.91 22.31 3.63
C PRO A 66 -7.53 21.83 4.13
N TRP A 67 -6.46 22.26 3.46
CA TRP A 67 -5.07 21.95 3.84
C TRP A 67 -4.41 23.20 4.43
N ALA A 68 -4.55 23.41 5.73
CA ALA A 68 -4.17 24.66 6.40
C ALA A 68 -2.69 25.06 6.18
N ASN A 69 -1.79 24.08 6.08
CA ASN A 69 -0.35 24.29 5.86
C ASN A 69 0.14 23.75 4.51
N ASN A 70 -0.73 23.69 3.50
CA ASN A 70 -0.35 23.35 2.13
C ASN A 70 -0.80 24.49 1.18
N PRO A 71 0.12 25.09 0.41
CA PRO A 71 -0.25 26.16 -0.53
C PRO A 71 -0.98 25.65 -1.78
N ASN A 72 -1.00 24.32 -2.01
CA ASN A 72 -1.57 23.72 -3.19
C ASN A 72 -3.04 23.31 -2.97
N ASN A 73 -3.78 23.19 -4.07
CA ASN A 73 -5.11 22.62 -4.10
C ASN A 73 -5.12 21.38 -4.99
N ALA A 74 -5.99 20.41 -4.69
CA ALA A 74 -6.12 19.20 -5.49
C ALA A 74 -6.77 19.47 -6.86
N LYS A 75 -6.34 18.72 -7.88
CA LYS A 75 -6.95 18.65 -9.21
C LYS A 75 -7.05 17.19 -9.66
N GLY A 76 -7.97 16.90 -10.57
CA GLY A 76 -8.05 15.59 -11.21
C GLY A 76 -6.86 15.34 -12.13
N MET A 77 -6.25 14.16 -12.00
CA MET A 77 -4.99 13.84 -12.67
C MET A 77 -5.11 13.00 -13.95
N ASP A 78 -6.29 12.42 -14.22
CA ASP A 78 -6.55 11.50 -15.34
C ASP A 78 -5.43 10.46 -15.50
N TYR A 79 -5.23 9.67 -14.44
CA TYR A 79 -4.24 8.61 -14.41
C TYR A 79 -4.83 7.30 -14.89
N THR A 80 -3.98 6.47 -15.48
CA THR A 80 -4.21 5.04 -15.70
C THR A 80 -2.95 4.27 -15.29
N PHE A 81 -3.10 3.39 -14.32
CA PHE A 81 -2.07 2.49 -13.80
C PHE A 81 -2.35 1.05 -14.21
N GLN A 82 -1.32 0.21 -14.26
CA GLN A 82 -1.42 -1.19 -14.68
C GLN A 82 -0.96 -2.15 -13.58
N PHE A 83 -1.68 -3.21 -13.30
CA PHE A 83 -1.30 -4.21 -12.30
C PHE A 83 -1.22 -5.60 -12.92
N PRO A 84 -0.29 -6.47 -12.50
CA PRO A 84 -0.29 -7.86 -12.90
C PRO A 84 -1.45 -8.61 -12.25
N LEU A 85 -2.20 -9.40 -13.03
CA LEU A 85 -3.26 -10.26 -12.48
C LEU A 85 -2.71 -11.37 -11.60
N ASN A 86 -1.51 -11.85 -11.93
CA ASN A 86 -0.80 -12.91 -11.23
C ASN A 86 0.56 -12.36 -10.77
N PRO A 87 0.61 -11.66 -9.63
CA PRO A 87 1.86 -11.12 -9.12
C PRO A 87 2.85 -12.24 -8.82
N THR A 88 4.14 -11.97 -9.05
CA THR A 88 5.22 -12.94 -8.84
C THR A 88 6.30 -12.31 -7.97
N TYR A 89 6.94 -13.12 -7.14
CA TYR A 89 8.08 -12.67 -6.34
C TYR A 89 9.24 -12.26 -7.22
N ASN A 90 9.89 -11.16 -6.84
CA ASN A 90 11.20 -10.84 -7.35
C ASN A 90 12.23 -11.70 -6.59
N ILE A 91 12.97 -12.51 -7.34
CA ILE A 91 14.06 -13.38 -6.84
C ILE A 91 15.45 -12.89 -7.28
N GLY A 92 15.49 -11.77 -8.02
CA GLY A 92 16.72 -11.13 -8.47
C GLY A 92 17.05 -9.92 -7.59
N THR A 93 17.59 -8.86 -8.22
CA THR A 93 17.91 -7.61 -7.53
C THR A 93 16.65 -6.97 -6.95
N PRO A 94 16.60 -6.67 -5.63
CA PRO A 94 15.46 -6.00 -5.02
C PRO A 94 15.13 -4.67 -5.71
N THR A 95 13.85 -4.44 -5.97
CA THR A 95 13.37 -3.20 -6.58
C THR A 95 13.03 -2.21 -5.50
N LYS A 96 13.78 -1.10 -5.42
CA LYS A 96 13.56 -0.05 -4.43
C LYS A 96 12.21 0.64 -4.67
N VAL A 97 11.47 0.88 -3.60
CA VAL A 97 10.25 1.71 -3.63
C VAL A 97 10.66 3.16 -3.92
N PRO A 98 10.21 3.75 -5.04
CA PRO A 98 10.59 5.11 -5.42
C PRO A 98 9.79 6.16 -4.66
N LEU A 99 10.19 7.43 -4.79
CA LEU A 99 9.32 8.56 -4.50
C LEU A 99 8.13 8.61 -5.48
N GLY A 100 7.05 9.26 -5.07
CA GLY A 100 5.83 9.36 -5.86
C GLY A 100 4.96 8.11 -5.72
N HIS A 101 4.30 7.71 -6.80
CA HIS A 101 3.35 6.59 -6.79
C HIS A 101 4.02 5.25 -6.46
N ILE A 102 3.44 4.51 -5.51
CA ILE A 102 3.87 3.14 -5.16
C ILE A 102 2.75 2.10 -5.23
N GLY A 103 1.52 2.58 -5.42
CA GLY A 103 0.32 1.77 -5.50
C GLY A 103 -0.90 2.68 -5.56
N LEU A 104 -2.08 2.06 -5.50
CA LEU A 104 -3.35 2.75 -5.36
C LEU A 104 -4.10 2.21 -4.15
N TRP A 105 -4.74 3.12 -3.41
CA TRP A 105 -5.84 2.74 -2.54
C TRP A 105 -7.03 2.26 -3.38
N ILE A 106 -7.95 1.49 -2.81
CA ILE A 106 -9.11 0.93 -3.53
C ILE A 106 -10.00 2.00 -4.17
N ASN A 107 -9.94 3.25 -3.68
CA ASN A 107 -10.61 4.39 -4.28
C ASN A 107 -9.77 5.11 -5.35
N GLY A 108 -8.66 4.54 -5.81
CA GLY A 108 -7.82 5.15 -6.84
C GLY A 108 -6.99 6.35 -6.38
N VAL A 109 -6.99 6.71 -5.09
CA VAL A 109 -6.03 7.70 -4.58
C VAL A 109 -4.63 7.09 -4.57
N SER A 110 -3.66 7.85 -5.05
CA SER A 110 -2.24 7.49 -5.05
C SER A 110 -1.72 7.18 -3.66
N VAL A 111 -1.01 6.05 -3.53
CA VAL A 111 -0.19 5.73 -2.35
C VAL A 111 1.23 6.24 -2.61
N PHE A 112 1.77 7.03 -1.68
CA PHE A 112 3.18 7.44 -1.67
C PHE A 112 3.94 6.72 -0.54
N ASN A 113 5.26 6.62 -0.66
CA ASN A 113 6.10 5.95 0.34
C ASN A 113 6.31 6.80 1.60
N ALA A 114 7.11 6.32 2.56
CA ALA A 114 7.37 7.03 3.81
C ALA A 114 8.31 8.26 3.69
N ASP A 115 8.84 8.53 2.51
CA ASP A 115 9.84 9.57 2.22
C ASP A 115 9.16 10.78 1.60
N ASP A 116 9.30 11.98 2.19
CA ASP A 116 8.72 13.20 1.63
C ASP A 116 9.55 13.79 0.46
N GLY A 117 10.66 13.15 0.13
CA GLY A 117 11.56 13.57 -0.95
C GLY A 117 12.61 14.60 -0.54
N MET A 118 12.65 15.01 0.73
CA MET A 118 13.64 15.93 1.27
C MET A 118 14.59 15.21 2.24
N THR A 119 15.81 15.74 2.36
CA THR A 119 16.82 15.22 3.28
C THR A 119 17.42 16.33 4.14
N TYR A 120 17.90 15.98 5.32
CA TYR A 120 18.67 16.91 6.14
C TYR A 120 19.88 17.42 5.34
N ASN A 121 20.02 18.76 5.27
CA ASN A 121 21.06 19.47 4.51
C ASN A 121 21.16 19.12 3.02
N ASN A 122 20.14 18.50 2.42
CA ASN A 122 20.14 18.08 1.01
C ASN A 122 21.31 17.15 0.62
N LEU A 123 21.79 16.33 1.56
CA LEU A 123 22.93 15.43 1.34
C LEU A 123 22.54 14.02 0.91
N GLY A 124 21.24 13.71 0.79
CA GLY A 124 20.79 12.41 0.29
C GLY A 124 20.81 11.27 1.31
N VAL A 125 21.15 11.55 2.58
CA VAL A 125 21.34 10.52 3.62
C VAL A 125 20.15 10.44 4.57
N TRP A 126 19.91 11.48 5.37
CA TRP A 126 18.86 11.48 6.39
C TRP A 126 17.55 11.97 5.77
N LYS A 127 16.72 11.03 5.33
CA LYS A 127 15.46 11.28 4.63
C LYS A 127 14.36 11.56 5.60
N ARG A 128 13.60 12.61 5.34
CA ARG A 128 12.52 13.04 6.24
C ARG A 128 11.35 12.07 6.14
N ASN A 129 10.85 11.67 7.31
CA ASN A 129 9.66 10.84 7.43
C ASN A 129 8.40 11.68 7.10
N ALA A 130 7.68 11.36 6.02
CA ALA A 130 6.56 12.16 5.54
C ALA A 130 5.46 12.38 6.59
N TYR A 131 5.15 11.38 7.43
CA TYR A 131 4.14 11.55 8.48
C TYR A 131 4.54 12.61 9.51
N ILE A 132 5.82 12.65 9.89
CA ILE A 132 6.36 13.60 10.87
C ILE A 132 6.47 15.00 10.28
N TRP A 133 6.93 15.11 9.03
CA TRP A 133 7.29 16.39 8.42
C TRP A 133 6.17 17.05 7.63
N GLU A 134 5.33 16.27 6.98
CA GLU A 134 4.24 16.77 6.15
C GLU A 134 2.88 16.65 6.84
N GLY A 135 2.79 15.96 7.99
CA GLY A 135 1.55 15.72 8.71
C GLY A 135 0.75 16.99 9.04
N VAL A 136 1.43 18.13 9.24
CA VAL A 136 0.80 19.44 9.46
C VAL A 136 0.01 19.96 8.25
N SER A 137 0.31 19.44 7.06
CA SER A 137 -0.28 19.82 5.78
C SER A 137 -1.40 18.87 5.32
N PHE A 138 -1.59 17.74 6.01
CA PHE A 138 -2.64 16.78 5.71
C PHE A 138 -4.03 17.31 6.09
N ASP A 139 -5.05 16.90 5.34
CA ASP A 139 -6.44 17.12 5.73
C ASP A 139 -6.92 16.12 6.79
N SER A 140 -8.21 16.21 7.14
CA SER A 140 -8.85 15.29 8.10
C SER A 140 -8.77 13.82 7.68
N CYS A 141 -8.66 13.55 6.38
CA CYS A 141 -8.54 12.22 5.80
C CYS A 141 -7.09 11.83 5.49
N LYS A 142 -6.10 12.56 6.02
CA LYS A 142 -4.67 12.21 6.01
C LYS A 142 -3.99 12.24 4.64
N GLY A 143 -4.58 12.93 3.66
CA GLY A 143 -3.93 13.21 2.38
C GLY A 143 -3.71 14.70 2.17
N HIS A 144 -2.95 15.01 1.12
CA HIS A 144 -2.67 16.39 0.72
C HIS A 144 -2.25 16.48 -0.76
N PRO A 145 -2.38 17.66 -1.40
CA PRO A 145 -1.89 17.88 -2.75
C PRO A 145 -0.39 18.17 -2.78
N ASN A 146 0.33 17.61 -3.74
CA ASN A 146 1.70 18.03 -4.04
C ASN A 146 1.74 19.32 -4.91
N GLY A 147 2.95 19.79 -5.26
CA GLY A 147 3.15 20.96 -6.12
C GLY A 147 2.60 20.85 -7.55
N LYS A 148 2.17 19.65 -7.98
CA LYS A 148 1.47 19.40 -9.25
C LYS A 148 -0.04 19.26 -9.08
N SER A 149 -0.57 19.60 -7.89
CA SER A 149 -1.99 19.48 -7.53
C SER A 149 -2.50 18.04 -7.40
N GLU A 150 -1.63 17.03 -7.36
CA GLU A 150 -2.06 15.66 -7.14
C GLU A 150 -2.33 15.41 -5.65
N TYR A 151 -3.57 15.08 -5.31
CA TYR A 151 -3.91 14.57 -3.99
C TYR A 151 -3.40 13.14 -3.82
N HIS A 152 -2.65 12.88 -2.75
CA HIS A 152 -2.06 11.59 -2.45
C HIS A 152 -1.98 11.37 -0.93
N MET A 153 -1.63 10.15 -0.53
CA MET A 153 -1.55 9.76 0.87
C MET A 153 -0.32 8.88 1.13
N HIS A 154 0.43 9.21 2.17
CA HIS A 154 1.59 8.44 2.66
C HIS A 154 1.18 7.36 3.68
N ILE A 155 0.09 7.62 4.38
CA ILE A 155 -0.46 6.77 5.44
C ILE A 155 -1.90 6.40 5.11
N SER A 156 -2.39 5.30 5.67
CA SER A 156 -3.81 4.97 5.55
C SER A 156 -4.68 5.93 6.39
N SER A 157 -5.97 5.97 6.09
CA SER A 157 -6.93 6.85 6.76
C SER A 157 -8.21 6.12 7.10
N GLY A 158 -8.85 6.51 8.22
CA GLY A 158 -10.19 6.05 8.58
C GLY A 158 -11.26 6.46 7.56
N CYS A 159 -11.00 7.44 6.69
CA CYS A 159 -11.91 7.78 5.60
C CYS A 159 -11.92 6.72 4.48
N LEU A 160 -10.87 5.88 4.39
CA LEU A 160 -10.73 4.86 3.36
C LEU A 160 -11.40 3.54 3.77
N TYR A 161 -11.38 3.21 5.07
CA TYR A 161 -11.88 1.92 5.58
C TYR A 161 -12.16 1.99 7.08
N ASN A 162 -13.03 1.08 7.56
CA ASN A 162 -13.27 0.87 8.97
C ASN A 162 -12.33 -0.20 9.51
N THR A 163 -11.64 0.10 10.61
CA THR A 163 -10.82 -0.88 11.35
C THR A 163 -11.67 -1.61 12.39
N SER A 164 -11.43 -2.91 12.56
CA SER A 164 -12.10 -3.72 13.57
C SER A 164 -11.15 -4.79 14.10
N ALA A 165 -10.86 -4.78 15.40
CA ALA A 165 -10.00 -5.79 16.02
C ALA A 165 -10.63 -7.20 16.06
N SER A 166 -11.93 -7.31 15.75
CA SER A 166 -12.68 -8.58 15.71
C SER A 166 -12.76 -9.23 14.34
N HIS A 167 -12.30 -8.57 13.26
CA HIS A 167 -12.39 -9.08 11.90
C HIS A 167 -11.05 -8.91 11.17
N HIS A 168 -10.80 -9.74 10.17
CA HIS A 168 -9.71 -9.47 9.23
C HIS A 168 -9.93 -8.09 8.60
N SER A 169 -8.87 -7.29 8.47
CA SER A 169 -8.98 -5.99 7.80
C SER A 169 -9.43 -6.16 6.36
N PRO A 170 -10.20 -5.21 5.80
CA PRO A 170 -10.54 -5.25 4.39
C PRO A 170 -9.27 -5.08 3.53
N LEU A 171 -9.34 -5.55 2.29
CA LEU A 171 -8.44 -5.11 1.23
C LEU A 171 -8.68 -3.61 0.99
N ILE A 172 -7.63 -2.80 1.09
CA ILE A 172 -7.71 -1.34 1.00
C ILE A 172 -6.85 -0.74 -0.10
N GLY A 173 -6.02 -1.52 -0.77
CA GLY A 173 -5.26 -1.08 -1.93
C GLY A 173 -4.47 -2.20 -2.59
N PHE A 174 -3.72 -1.85 -3.62
CA PHE A 174 -2.75 -2.72 -4.27
C PHE A 174 -1.44 -1.95 -4.49
N ALA A 175 -0.32 -2.60 -4.16
CA ALA A 175 1.00 -2.11 -4.53
C ALA A 175 1.26 -2.39 -6.02
N PHE A 176 2.18 -1.65 -6.66
CA PHE A 176 2.41 -1.80 -8.10
C PHE A 176 3.10 -3.09 -8.54
N ASP A 177 3.58 -3.92 -7.60
CA ASP A 177 3.97 -5.30 -7.87
C ASP A 177 2.77 -6.27 -7.93
N GLY A 178 1.55 -5.76 -7.69
CA GLY A 178 0.27 -6.46 -7.79
C GLY A 178 -0.19 -7.14 -6.51
N PHE A 179 0.58 -7.07 -5.41
CA PHE A 179 0.14 -7.65 -4.15
C PHE A 179 -0.86 -6.73 -3.41
N PRO A 180 -1.88 -7.31 -2.77
CA PRO A 180 -2.88 -6.55 -2.02
C PRO A 180 -2.30 -5.89 -0.76
N ILE A 181 -2.91 -4.78 -0.38
CA ILE A 181 -2.63 -4.01 0.83
C ILE A 181 -3.85 -4.12 1.75
N TYR A 182 -3.66 -4.54 2.99
CA TYR A 182 -4.70 -4.64 4.01
C TYR A 182 -4.48 -3.66 5.15
N GLY A 183 -5.56 -3.34 5.86
CA GLY A 183 -5.49 -2.67 7.16
C GLY A 183 -4.70 -3.47 8.22
N PRO A 184 -4.61 -2.99 9.46
CA PRO A 184 -3.63 -3.46 10.44
C PRO A 184 -3.98 -4.80 11.13
N TYR A 185 -5.13 -5.41 10.83
CA TYR A 185 -5.58 -6.65 11.48
C TYR A 185 -5.68 -7.81 10.49
N GLY A 186 -5.29 -9.01 10.94
CA GLY A 186 -5.38 -10.24 10.17
C GLY A 186 -5.40 -11.48 11.06
N TYR A 187 -5.37 -12.65 10.44
CA TYR A 187 -5.34 -13.93 11.15
C TYR A 187 -4.03 -14.09 11.94
N SER A 188 -4.13 -14.57 13.19
CA SER A 188 -2.97 -14.75 14.06
C SER A 188 -2.03 -15.84 13.56
N SER A 189 -2.56 -16.90 12.95
CA SER A 189 -1.81 -17.85 12.14
C SER A 189 -1.99 -17.50 10.67
N ALA A 190 -0.89 -17.18 10.00
CA ALA A 190 -0.90 -16.70 8.62
C ALA A 190 -1.61 -17.65 7.63
N ASN A 191 -1.56 -18.97 7.86
CA ASN A 191 -2.11 -19.98 6.95
C ASN A 191 -3.45 -20.57 7.41
N ASP A 192 -4.08 -20.00 8.45
CA ASP A 192 -5.30 -20.51 9.05
C ASP A 192 -6.33 -19.40 9.27
N SER A 193 -7.33 -19.37 8.39
CA SER A 193 -8.45 -18.42 8.44
C SER A 193 -9.44 -18.67 9.59
N SER A 194 -9.29 -19.77 10.34
CA SER A 194 -10.05 -20.05 11.56
C SER A 194 -9.35 -19.55 12.83
N SER A 195 -8.09 -19.09 12.72
CA SER A 195 -7.36 -18.55 13.85
C SER A 195 -7.91 -17.20 14.31
N SER A 196 -7.60 -16.82 15.55
CA SER A 196 -8.04 -15.53 16.11
C SER A 196 -7.52 -14.34 15.31
N ILE A 197 -8.20 -13.21 15.39
CA ILE A 197 -7.73 -11.94 14.81
C ILE A 197 -6.74 -11.26 15.77
N LYS A 198 -5.65 -10.73 15.23
CA LYS A 198 -4.70 -9.85 15.94
C LYS A 198 -4.26 -8.69 15.05
N ARG A 199 -3.69 -7.65 15.66
CA ARG A 199 -2.94 -6.63 14.93
C ARG A 199 -1.68 -7.28 14.35
N ILE A 200 -1.43 -7.08 13.06
CA ILE A 200 -0.25 -7.57 12.35
C ILE A 200 0.84 -6.52 12.47
N GLU A 201 1.93 -6.87 13.11
CA GLU A 201 2.95 -5.90 13.53
C GLU A 201 4.11 -5.86 12.53
N THR A 202 4.58 -4.65 12.21
CA THR A 202 5.79 -4.50 11.40
C THR A 202 7.03 -4.96 12.18
N SER A 203 8.02 -5.48 11.46
CA SER A 203 9.33 -5.81 12.03
C SER A 203 10.31 -4.62 11.97
N TYR A 204 9.84 -3.45 11.55
CA TYR A 204 10.57 -2.20 11.67
C TYR A 204 10.38 -1.59 13.06
N LYS A 205 11.47 -1.11 13.65
CA LYS A 205 11.44 -0.42 14.93
C LYS A 205 12.39 0.77 14.92
N LEU A 206 12.21 1.70 15.87
CA LEU A 206 13.20 2.74 16.12
C LEU A 206 14.51 2.09 16.60
N ARG A 207 15.63 2.60 16.06
CA ARG A 207 16.97 2.22 16.47
C ARG A 207 17.25 2.74 17.87
N SER A 208 18.02 1.97 18.64
CA SER A 208 18.53 2.39 19.94
C SER A 208 19.86 3.13 19.78
N ILE A 209 19.82 4.37 19.29
CA ILE A 209 20.98 5.22 19.00
C ILE A 209 21.00 6.48 19.87
N THR A 210 22.20 7.01 20.14
CA THR A 210 22.41 8.29 20.85
C THR A 210 22.79 9.44 19.92
N ASP A 211 23.24 9.11 18.71
CA ASP A 211 23.56 10.05 17.64
C ASP A 211 23.27 9.44 16.26
N ARG A 212 23.38 10.28 15.23
CA ARG A 212 23.10 9.94 13.83
C ARG A 212 24.39 9.83 13.03
N THR A 213 25.28 8.95 13.47
CA THR A 213 26.63 8.74 12.88
C THR A 213 26.76 7.48 12.05
N SER A 214 25.72 6.63 12.03
CA SER A 214 25.68 5.38 11.28
C SER A 214 24.29 5.11 10.68
N LEU A 215 24.24 4.33 9.60
CA LEU A 215 23.01 3.88 8.96
C LEU A 215 22.47 2.58 9.58
N PRO A 216 21.20 2.21 9.31
CA PRO A 216 20.59 1.00 9.83
C PRO A 216 21.31 -0.31 9.46
N ASP A 217 22.06 -0.32 8.35
CA ASP A 217 22.87 -1.47 7.91
C ASP A 217 24.23 -1.58 8.61
N GLY A 218 24.52 -0.66 9.54
CA GLY A 218 25.79 -0.61 10.27
C GLY A 218 26.87 0.25 9.59
N THR A 219 26.60 0.85 8.42
CA THR A 219 27.55 1.74 7.76
C THR A 219 27.85 2.95 8.63
N VAL A 220 29.11 3.12 9.03
CA VAL A 220 29.59 4.32 9.74
C VAL A 220 29.81 5.43 8.72
N LEU A 221 29.26 6.61 9.00
CA LEU A 221 29.29 7.75 8.09
C LEU A 221 30.55 8.60 8.29
N ASP A 222 30.98 9.29 7.23
CA ASP A 222 31.86 10.44 7.37
C ASP A 222 31.11 11.58 8.08
N SER A 223 31.84 12.40 8.86
CA SER A 223 31.26 13.51 9.63
C SER A 223 30.44 14.50 8.79
N THR A 224 30.75 14.62 7.50
CA THR A 224 29.99 15.43 6.52
C THR A 224 28.54 14.95 6.37
N TYR A 225 28.29 13.65 6.57
CA TYR A 225 26.98 13.01 6.39
C TYR A 225 26.26 12.71 7.71
N TYR A 226 26.79 13.16 8.85
CA TYR A 226 26.10 13.00 10.12
C TYR A 226 24.73 13.67 10.11
N GLY A 227 23.77 12.97 10.70
CA GLY A 227 22.43 13.50 10.89
C GLY A 227 22.43 14.49 12.04
N PRO A 228 21.33 15.25 12.20
CA PRO A 228 21.26 16.22 13.26
C PRO A 228 21.14 15.54 14.62
N SER A 229 21.42 16.28 15.70
CA SER A 229 21.28 15.75 17.06
C SER A 229 19.85 15.28 17.35
N ILE A 230 19.71 14.26 18.19
CA ILE A 230 18.41 13.74 18.63
C ILE A 230 17.64 14.81 19.43
N ALA A 231 18.35 15.70 20.14
CA ALA A 231 17.73 16.81 20.87
C ALA A 231 17.09 17.85 19.95
N SER A 232 17.65 18.08 18.75
CA SER A 232 17.08 19.00 17.76
C SER A 232 15.95 18.35 16.96
N TYR A 233 16.07 17.05 16.68
CA TYR A 233 15.08 16.28 15.94
C TYR A 233 14.93 14.92 16.61
N ASN A 234 13.77 14.69 17.22
CA ASN A 234 13.45 13.44 17.91
C ASN A 234 13.68 12.22 17.00
N LEU A 235 14.00 11.07 17.59
CA LEU A 235 13.94 9.80 16.88
C LEU A 235 12.54 9.61 16.29
N SER A 236 12.49 9.15 15.03
CA SER A 236 11.33 9.06 14.13
C SER A 236 11.33 10.12 13.02
N SER A 237 12.08 11.21 13.20
CA SER A 237 12.11 12.30 12.23
C SER A 237 12.69 11.85 10.88
N PHE A 238 13.58 10.85 10.87
CA PHE A 238 14.20 10.37 9.65
C PHE A 238 13.93 8.88 9.42
N ILE A 239 13.89 8.46 8.17
CA ILE A 239 13.71 7.05 7.79
C ILE A 239 14.84 6.19 8.36
N GLU A 240 16.07 6.71 8.35
CA GLU A 240 17.26 6.06 8.86
C GLU A 240 17.31 5.96 10.40
N ASP A 241 16.33 6.56 11.10
CA ASP A 241 16.11 6.31 12.54
C ASP A 241 15.48 4.92 12.79
N TYR A 242 14.99 4.24 11.76
CA TYR A 242 14.37 2.93 11.85
C TYR A 242 15.30 1.82 11.34
N GLU A 243 15.20 0.63 11.95
CA GLU A 243 15.88 -0.58 11.50
C GLU A 243 14.87 -1.72 11.34
N TYR A 244 15.14 -2.61 10.38
CA TYR A 244 14.45 -3.90 10.30
C TYR A 244 15.12 -4.88 11.26
N GLN A 245 14.32 -5.53 12.09
CA GLN A 245 14.78 -6.61 12.95
C GLN A 245 13.94 -7.87 12.68
N THR A 246 14.58 -8.90 12.12
CA THR A 246 13.93 -10.20 11.86
C THR A 246 13.22 -10.73 13.10
N GLY A 247 11.93 -11.05 12.96
CA GLY A 247 11.10 -11.61 14.04
C GLY A 247 10.73 -10.63 15.15
N TYR A 248 10.94 -9.31 14.96
CA TYR A 248 10.43 -8.31 15.89
C TYR A 248 8.90 -8.20 15.83
N GLY A 249 8.35 -8.19 14.62
CA GLY A 249 6.91 -8.23 14.37
C GLY A 249 6.50 -9.50 13.60
N ASP A 250 5.36 -9.40 12.91
CA ASP A 250 4.78 -10.45 12.07
C ASP A 250 5.17 -10.35 10.59
N LEU A 251 5.72 -9.20 10.17
CA LEU A 251 5.99 -8.86 8.77
C LEU A 251 7.49 -8.97 8.44
N ASP A 252 7.79 -9.26 7.17
CA ASP A 252 9.15 -9.29 6.64
C ASP A 252 9.70 -7.89 6.32
N GLU A 253 10.88 -7.82 5.71
CA GLU A 253 11.57 -6.57 5.33
C GLU A 253 10.84 -5.76 4.24
N TYR A 254 9.85 -6.33 3.55
CA TYR A 254 9.02 -5.60 2.60
C TYR A 254 7.74 -5.06 3.26
N ASN A 255 7.57 -5.28 4.57
CA ASN A 255 6.38 -4.97 5.35
C ASN A 255 5.14 -5.77 4.91
N GLY A 256 5.36 -7.03 4.53
CA GLY A 256 4.30 -7.96 4.18
C GLY A 256 4.55 -9.37 4.72
N ARG A 257 3.63 -10.28 4.42
CA ARG A 257 3.77 -11.72 4.69
C ARG A 257 2.90 -12.52 3.72
N TYR A 258 3.26 -13.78 3.49
CA TYR A 258 2.36 -14.72 2.84
C TYR A 258 1.31 -15.19 3.84
N CYS A 259 0.03 -15.03 3.52
CA CYS A 259 -1.07 -15.42 4.38
C CYS A 259 -2.37 -15.65 3.61
N LYS A 260 -3.30 -16.38 4.22
CA LYS A 260 -4.71 -16.42 3.80
C LYS A 260 -5.40 -15.11 4.16
N THR A 261 -6.32 -14.69 3.30
CA THR A 261 -7.16 -13.50 3.48
C THR A 261 -8.58 -13.83 3.01
N PRO A 262 -9.62 -13.03 3.34
CA PRO A 262 -10.97 -13.26 2.84
C PRO A 262 -11.04 -13.36 1.30
N GLU A 263 -10.28 -12.51 0.59
CA GLU A 263 -10.26 -12.41 -0.86
C GLU A 263 -9.36 -13.47 -1.51
N TYR A 264 -8.36 -13.97 -0.77
CA TYR A 264 -7.41 -15.00 -1.22
C TYR A 264 -7.36 -16.15 -0.19
N PRO A 265 -8.37 -17.05 -0.17
CA PRO A 265 -8.46 -18.13 0.81
C PRO A 265 -7.38 -19.21 0.65
N ASP A 266 -6.78 -19.32 -0.54
CA ASP A 266 -5.65 -20.21 -0.82
C ASP A 266 -4.29 -19.59 -0.47
N GLY A 267 -4.28 -18.32 -0.06
CA GLY A 267 -3.09 -17.59 0.36
C GLY A 267 -2.47 -16.74 -0.74
N ILE A 268 -2.01 -15.55 -0.35
CA ILE A 268 -1.25 -14.62 -1.18
C ILE A 268 -0.25 -13.89 -0.30
N TYR A 269 0.81 -13.35 -0.91
CA TYR A 269 1.60 -12.33 -0.23
C TYR A 269 0.81 -11.04 -0.13
N ALA A 270 0.81 -10.42 1.04
CA ALA A 270 0.04 -9.22 1.31
C ALA A 270 0.86 -8.23 2.14
N TYR A 271 0.77 -6.96 1.78
CA TYR A 271 1.26 -5.85 2.59
C TYR A 271 0.21 -5.46 3.63
N PHE A 272 0.66 -4.96 4.78
CA PHE A 272 -0.22 -4.52 5.87
C PHE A 272 0.14 -3.11 6.30
N ILE A 273 -0.87 -2.30 6.63
CA ILE A 273 -0.61 -0.97 7.20
C ILE A 273 0.11 -1.12 8.54
N ALA A 274 1.27 -0.48 8.66
CA ALA A 274 2.06 -0.49 9.88
C ALA A 274 1.52 0.54 10.89
N THR A 275 1.05 0.05 12.03
CA THR A 275 0.54 0.89 13.13
C THR A 275 1.02 0.41 14.50
N ASP A 276 1.10 1.33 15.46
CA ASP A 276 1.27 0.99 16.87
C ASP A 276 -0.02 0.44 17.51
N SER A 277 0.00 0.18 18.82
CA SER A 277 -1.17 -0.33 19.55
C SER A 277 -2.35 0.66 19.64
N SER A 278 -2.11 1.94 19.37
CA SER A 278 -3.13 3.01 19.32
C SER A 278 -3.61 3.27 17.88
N LEU A 279 -3.21 2.44 16.92
CA LEU A 279 -3.46 2.62 15.49
C LEU A 279 -2.81 3.87 14.89
N THR A 280 -1.79 4.42 15.55
CA THR A 280 -0.96 5.50 15.00
C THR A 280 -0.07 4.93 13.91
N PRO A 281 0.03 5.57 12.73
CA PRO A 281 0.95 5.14 11.69
C PRO A 281 2.40 5.10 12.18
N ILE A 282 3.09 4.00 11.89
CA ILE A 282 4.53 3.86 12.13
C ILE A 282 5.21 3.42 10.84
N TYR A 283 6.49 3.73 10.71
CA TYR A 283 7.29 3.32 9.56
C TYR A 283 7.20 1.79 9.33
N PRO A 284 7.05 1.31 8.08
CA PRO A 284 7.13 2.04 6.81
C PRO A 284 5.77 2.46 6.22
N PHE A 285 4.72 2.52 7.07
CA PHE A 285 3.33 2.81 6.73
C PHE A 285 2.62 1.77 5.86
N VAL A 286 3.19 1.38 4.71
CA VAL A 286 2.55 0.49 3.75
C VAL A 286 3.51 -0.56 3.19
N VAL A 287 4.44 -0.15 2.33
CA VAL A 287 5.46 -1.01 1.72
C VAL A 287 6.81 -0.62 2.30
N GLY A 288 7.66 -1.61 2.60
CA GLY A 288 9.04 -1.39 3.03
C GLY A 288 9.90 -0.67 1.98
N PRO A 289 11.22 -0.56 2.19
CA PRO A 289 12.14 0.10 1.25
C PRO A 289 12.18 -0.53 -0.15
N TYR A 290 11.71 -1.77 -0.30
CA TYR A 290 11.69 -2.54 -1.54
C TYR A 290 10.32 -3.20 -1.74
N TYR A 291 9.97 -3.47 -3.00
CA TYR A 291 8.84 -4.35 -3.33
C TYR A 291 9.24 -5.81 -3.17
N ARG A 292 8.29 -6.64 -2.73
CA ARG A 292 8.40 -8.10 -2.73
C ARG A 292 8.35 -8.68 -4.14
N GLY A 293 7.49 -8.13 -5.00
CA GLY A 293 7.21 -8.65 -6.34
C GLY A 293 7.91 -7.92 -7.48
N ASN A 294 7.70 -8.44 -8.69
CA ASN A 294 8.15 -7.80 -9.92
C ASN A 294 7.22 -6.63 -10.27
N ILE A 295 7.80 -5.46 -10.59
CA ILE A 295 7.04 -4.27 -10.98
C ILE A 295 6.94 -4.14 -12.50
N LEU A 296 5.84 -3.55 -12.96
CA LEU A 296 5.64 -3.18 -14.36
C LEU A 296 6.19 -1.77 -14.63
N PRO A 297 6.76 -1.52 -15.82
CA PRO A 297 7.19 -0.17 -16.21
C PRO A 297 6.00 0.78 -16.36
N GLY A 298 6.23 2.08 -16.12
CA GLY A 298 5.25 3.15 -16.35
C GLY A 298 4.30 3.45 -15.19
N ASN A 299 4.31 2.65 -14.12
CA ASN A 299 3.57 2.98 -12.88
C ASN A 299 4.32 3.91 -11.94
N THR A 300 5.65 4.01 -12.07
CA THR A 300 6.49 4.78 -11.14
C THR A 300 7.29 5.87 -11.84
N GLY A 301 7.72 6.87 -11.07
CA GLY A 301 8.54 7.99 -11.56
C GLY A 301 7.74 9.18 -12.14
N PRO A 302 8.43 10.22 -12.64
CA PRO A 302 7.83 11.54 -12.90
C PRO A 302 6.71 11.60 -13.95
N ASN A 303 6.64 10.61 -14.85
CA ASN A 303 5.69 10.53 -15.96
C ASN A 303 4.75 9.32 -15.85
N SER A 304 4.61 8.77 -14.64
CA SER A 304 3.80 7.59 -14.41
C SER A 304 2.29 7.86 -14.46
N GLY A 305 1.51 6.78 -14.51
CA GLY A 305 0.05 6.85 -14.55
C GLY A 305 -0.49 7.28 -15.92
N LYS A 306 0.29 7.10 -16.99
CA LYS A 306 -0.12 7.43 -18.38
C LYS A 306 -0.16 6.19 -19.27
N LEU A 307 -0.44 5.04 -18.66
CA LEU A 307 -0.59 3.77 -19.38
C LEU A 307 -1.92 3.71 -20.12
N SER A 308 -2.02 2.82 -21.10
CA SER A 308 -3.27 2.57 -21.84
C SER A 308 -3.52 1.07 -21.99
N ALA A 309 -4.79 0.68 -21.98
CA ALA A 309 -5.21 -0.70 -22.06
C ALA A 309 -5.32 -1.13 -23.53
N ALA A 310 -4.23 -1.65 -24.11
CA ALA A 310 -4.28 -2.20 -25.45
C ALA A 310 -4.96 -3.59 -25.42
N LYS A 311 -6.08 -3.76 -26.14
CA LYS A 311 -6.82 -5.04 -26.28
C LYS A 311 -7.36 -5.59 -24.94
N ALA A 312 -7.88 -4.71 -24.09
CA ALA A 312 -8.49 -5.10 -22.82
C ALA A 312 -10.03 -5.20 -22.93
N THR A 313 -10.62 -5.97 -22.02
CA THR A 313 -12.06 -6.03 -21.75
C THR A 313 -12.41 -4.99 -20.69
N VAL A 314 -13.47 -4.21 -20.92
CA VAL A 314 -13.97 -3.25 -19.93
C VAL A 314 -14.77 -4.00 -18.87
N TYR A 315 -14.34 -3.93 -17.62
CA TYR A 315 -15.08 -4.45 -16.46
C TYR A 315 -16.07 -3.41 -15.92
N PHE A 316 -15.65 -2.13 -15.92
CA PHE A 316 -16.44 -1.00 -15.43
C PHE A 316 -15.96 0.30 -16.10
N GLU A 317 -16.90 1.19 -16.45
CA GLU A 317 -16.64 2.55 -16.96
C GLU A 317 -17.81 3.47 -16.57
N ASN A 318 -17.53 4.70 -16.15
CA ASN A 318 -18.50 5.75 -15.78
C ASN A 318 -18.09 7.11 -16.37
#